data_AF-A0A259C7A9-F1
#
_entry.id   AF-A0A259C7A9-F1
#
_cell.length_a   1.000
_cell.length_b   1.000
_cell.length_c   1.000
_cell.angle_alpha   90.00
_cell.angle_beta   90.00
_cell.angle_gamma   90.00
#
_symmetry.space_group_name_H-M   'P 1'
#
loop_
_entity.id
_entity.type
_entity.pdbx_description
1 polymer ?
#
loop_
_entity_poly.entity_id
_entity_poly.type
_entity_poly.pdbx_seq_one_letter_code
_entity_poly.pdbx_strand_id
1 'polypeptide(L)'
;MSALDDFLAIFKKFGTVGALAASGAVIAPIIGSASGLAPPWPKNLDFVTATLSFLTMAMIFQFLPRTRKGYARVFIGGTIAFAASLLTQVYLHMRFVTTAPGIEGPLLLGCEWKRDILLLANRPDAHEALDPRHQCPGDYRYLLEISGNDPSTIWTAASIDNIAAMLALTWILMFVFFAVAVGSFVVFNAGRKGKAKPAAPASHSSPE
;
A
#
# COMPACT_ATOMS: atom_id res chain seq x y z
N MET A 1 -20.39 -27.38 -6.85
CA MET A 1 -19.24 -26.89 -6.07
C MET A 1 -19.55 -25.48 -5.65
N SER A 2 -19.45 -25.17 -4.35
CA SER A 2 -19.66 -23.82 -3.84
C SER A 2 -18.47 -22.93 -4.20
N ALA A 3 -18.69 -21.63 -4.42
CA ALA A 3 -17.60 -20.67 -4.63
C ALA A 3 -16.58 -20.67 -3.46
N LEU A 4 -17.05 -21.04 -2.27
CA LEU A 4 -16.21 -21.23 -1.08
C LEU A 4 -15.28 -22.45 -1.21
N ASP A 5 -15.74 -23.55 -1.79
CA ASP A 5 -14.92 -24.76 -1.97
C ASP A 5 -13.78 -24.49 -2.97
N ASP A 6 -14.09 -23.77 -4.05
CA ASP A 6 -13.10 -23.35 -5.04
C ASP A 6 -12.08 -22.38 -4.43
N PHE A 7 -12.53 -21.43 -3.61
CA PHE A 7 -11.66 -20.51 -2.87
C PHE A 7 -10.70 -21.25 -1.94
N LEU A 8 -11.21 -22.18 -1.12
CA LEU A 8 -10.40 -22.98 -0.20
C LEU A 8 -9.43 -23.91 -0.93
N ALA A 9 -9.86 -24.51 -2.05
CA ALA A 9 -8.99 -25.35 -2.88
C ALA A 9 -7.86 -24.55 -3.51
N ILE A 10 -8.13 -23.32 -3.94
CA ILE A 10 -7.13 -22.38 -4.45
C ILE A 10 -6.19 -21.95 -3.32
N PHE A 11 -6.70 -21.57 -2.15
CA PHE A 11 -5.88 -21.21 -0.98
C PHE A 11 -4.91 -22.33 -0.59
N LYS A 12 -5.38 -23.58 -0.61
CA LYS A 12 -4.56 -24.75 -0.30
C LYS A 12 -3.43 -24.96 -1.32
N LYS A 13 -3.67 -24.64 -2.60
CA LYS A 13 -2.65 -24.68 -3.68
C LYS A 13 -1.71 -23.47 -3.65
N PHE A 14 -2.22 -22.32 -3.23
CA PHE A 14 -1.44 -21.13 -2.99
C PHE A 14 -0.69 -21.18 -1.66
N GLY A 15 -0.86 -22.18 -0.80
CA GLY A 15 -0.04 -22.33 0.41
C GLY A 15 1.47 -22.24 0.12
N THR A 16 1.93 -22.76 -1.02
CA THR A 16 3.35 -22.73 -1.40
C THR A 16 3.79 -21.41 -2.04
N VAL A 17 2.96 -20.81 -2.90
CA VAL A 17 3.24 -19.50 -3.56
C VAL A 17 2.99 -18.33 -2.62
N GLY A 18 1.96 -18.46 -1.80
CA GLY A 18 1.61 -17.63 -0.67
C GLY A 18 2.63 -17.76 0.46
N ALA A 19 3.27 -18.92 0.68
CA ALA A 19 4.45 -18.97 1.56
C ALA A 19 5.61 -18.16 0.98
N LEU A 20 5.80 -18.15 -0.35
CA LEU A 20 6.83 -17.33 -1.01
C LEU A 20 6.49 -15.82 -0.94
N ALA A 21 5.25 -15.44 -1.23
CA ALA A 21 4.78 -14.05 -1.18
C ALA A 21 4.66 -13.54 0.27
N ALA A 22 4.18 -14.37 1.20
CA ALA A 22 4.18 -14.08 2.63
C ALA A 22 5.61 -14.03 3.17
N SER A 23 6.54 -14.84 2.69
CA SER A 23 7.94 -14.67 3.06
C SER A 23 8.47 -13.30 2.62
N GLY A 24 8.15 -12.83 1.40
CA GLY A 24 8.47 -11.46 0.98
C GLY A 24 7.79 -10.36 1.81
N ALA A 25 6.51 -10.55 2.16
CA ALA A 25 5.73 -9.59 2.95
C ALA A 25 6.02 -9.62 4.46
N VAL A 26 6.53 -10.72 5.00
CA VAL A 26 7.02 -10.88 6.39
C VAL A 26 8.46 -10.39 6.51
N ILE A 27 9.26 -10.55 5.46
CA ILE A 27 10.62 -9.99 5.41
C ILE A 27 10.58 -8.46 5.31
N ALA A 28 9.59 -7.86 4.66
CA ALA A 28 9.47 -6.40 4.54
C ALA A 28 9.42 -5.65 5.90
N PRO A 29 8.58 -6.01 6.89
CA PRO A 29 8.60 -5.38 8.21
C PRO A 29 9.85 -5.76 9.03
N ILE A 30 10.43 -6.94 8.85
CA ILE A 30 11.68 -7.34 9.53
C ILE A 30 12.87 -6.52 9.00
N ILE A 31 12.98 -6.33 7.68
CA ILE A 31 13.97 -5.44 7.07
C ILE A 31 13.65 -3.98 7.42
N GLY A 32 12.37 -3.59 7.48
CA GLY A 32 11.93 -2.25 7.87
C GLY A 32 12.30 -1.91 9.32
N SER A 33 12.15 -2.85 10.25
CA SER A 33 12.57 -2.70 11.65
C SER A 33 14.09 -2.68 11.82
N ALA A 34 14.83 -3.39 10.96
CA ALA A 34 16.29 -3.41 10.99
C ALA A 34 16.94 -2.21 10.28
N SER A 35 16.21 -1.53 9.39
CA SER A 35 16.74 -0.42 8.57
C SER A 35 16.27 0.97 9.01
N GLY A 36 15.43 1.07 10.06
CA GLY A 36 14.89 2.35 10.52
C GLY A 36 13.99 3.05 9.49
N LEU A 37 13.57 2.33 8.43
CA LEU A 37 12.73 2.84 7.34
C LEU A 37 11.23 2.70 7.61
N ALA A 38 10.83 2.05 8.70
CA ALA A 38 9.42 1.93 9.07
C ALA A 38 8.96 3.16 9.87
N PRO A 39 8.03 3.98 9.34
CA PRO A 39 7.33 5.00 10.11
C PRO A 39 6.80 4.44 11.44
N PRO A 40 6.62 5.28 12.47
CA PRO A 40 5.83 4.93 13.64
C PRO A 40 4.36 4.77 13.20
N TRP A 41 4.05 3.67 12.53
CA TRP A 41 2.70 3.34 12.12
C TRP A 41 1.85 3.07 13.37
N PRO A 42 0.53 3.36 13.31
CA PRO A 42 -0.36 2.94 14.37
C PRO A 42 -0.28 1.41 14.51
N LYS A 43 -0.22 0.92 15.76
CA LYS A 43 0.04 -0.49 16.13
C LYS A 43 -0.92 -1.54 15.54
N ASN A 44 -1.90 -1.13 14.75
CA ASN A 44 -2.94 -1.96 14.18
C ASN A 44 -3.04 -1.88 12.65
N LEU A 45 -2.18 -1.11 11.97
CA LEU A 45 -2.28 -0.92 10.51
C LEU A 45 -2.14 -2.24 9.75
N ASP A 46 -1.26 -3.12 10.22
CA ASP A 46 -1.05 -4.45 9.62
C ASP A 46 -2.31 -5.31 9.69
N PHE A 47 -2.98 -5.32 10.85
CA PHE A 47 -4.22 -6.07 11.06
C PHE A 47 -5.36 -5.53 10.19
N VAL A 48 -5.49 -4.21 10.10
CA VAL A 48 -6.49 -3.55 9.24
C VAL A 48 -6.23 -3.87 7.78
N THR A 49 -4.97 -3.78 7.33
CA THR A 49 -4.56 -4.09 5.96
C THR A 49 -4.86 -5.54 5.62
N ALA A 50 -4.47 -6.49 6.46
CA ALA A 50 -4.73 -7.92 6.24
C ALA A 50 -6.23 -8.22 6.15
N THR A 51 -7.03 -7.65 7.07
CA THR A 51 -8.49 -7.84 7.10
C THR A 51 -9.15 -7.29 5.83
N LEU A 52 -8.79 -6.07 5.42
CA LEU A 52 -9.34 -5.44 4.21
C LEU A 52 -8.93 -6.17 2.93
N SER A 53 -7.68 -6.61 2.83
CA SER A 53 -7.20 -7.40 1.69
C SER A 53 -7.95 -8.73 1.60
N PHE A 54 -8.18 -9.41 2.72
CA PHE A 54 -8.94 -10.65 2.77
C PHE A 54 -10.40 -10.44 2.33
N LEU A 55 -11.08 -9.43 2.88
CA LEU A 55 -12.45 -9.08 2.50
C LEU A 55 -12.54 -8.74 1.01
N THR A 56 -11.58 -7.95 0.50
CA THR A 56 -11.51 -7.61 -0.93
C THR A 56 -11.37 -8.84 -1.79
N MET A 57 -10.48 -9.78 -1.43
CA MET A 57 -10.34 -11.04 -2.14
C MET A 57 -11.66 -11.85 -2.11
N ALA A 58 -12.28 -12.01 -0.95
CA ALA A 58 -13.55 -12.73 -0.81
C ALA A 58 -14.64 -12.13 -1.72
N MET A 59 -14.76 -10.79 -1.76
CA MET A 59 -15.67 -10.08 -2.65
C MET A 59 -15.37 -10.37 -4.12
N ILE A 60 -14.10 -10.32 -4.52
CA ILE A 60 -13.69 -10.62 -5.89
C ILE A 60 -14.05 -12.07 -6.28
N PHE A 61 -13.78 -13.04 -5.41
CA PHE A 61 -14.15 -14.44 -5.67
C PHE A 61 -15.67 -14.65 -5.76
N GLN A 62 -16.44 -13.96 -4.92
CA GLN A 62 -17.89 -14.11 -4.90
C GLN A 62 -18.58 -13.47 -6.12
N PHE A 63 -18.14 -12.27 -6.52
CA PHE A 63 -18.87 -11.45 -7.49
C PHE A 63 -18.28 -11.51 -8.90
N LEU A 64 -16.96 -11.68 -9.04
CA LEU A 64 -16.31 -11.61 -10.35
C LEU A 64 -16.73 -12.76 -11.30
N PRO A 65 -16.90 -14.02 -10.86
CA PRO A 65 -17.36 -15.13 -11.71
C PRO A 65 -18.67 -14.86 -12.46
N ARG A 66 -19.56 -14.05 -11.88
CA ARG A 66 -20.86 -13.69 -12.47
C ARG A 66 -20.72 -12.83 -13.72
N THR A 67 -19.58 -12.18 -13.92
CA THR A 67 -19.35 -11.23 -15.02
C THR A 67 -18.36 -11.78 -16.05
N ARG A 68 -18.82 -12.63 -16.97
CA ARG A 68 -17.95 -13.30 -17.95
C ARG A 68 -17.09 -12.38 -18.83
N LYS A 69 -17.51 -11.13 -19.06
CA LYS A 69 -16.85 -10.17 -19.96
C LYS A 69 -16.03 -9.09 -19.21
N GLY A 70 -16.04 -9.08 -17.87
CA GLY A 70 -15.46 -8.01 -17.06
C GLY A 70 -14.02 -8.23 -16.59
N TYR A 71 -13.51 -9.47 -16.59
CA TYR A 71 -12.25 -9.82 -15.92
C TYR A 71 -11.06 -8.98 -16.36
N ALA A 72 -10.86 -8.84 -17.67
CA ALA A 72 -9.71 -8.10 -18.20
C ALA A 72 -9.77 -6.63 -17.79
N ARG A 73 -10.95 -6.01 -17.78
CA ARG A 73 -11.11 -4.61 -17.35
C ARG A 73 -10.86 -4.45 -15.86
N VAL A 74 -11.36 -5.36 -15.03
CA VAL A 74 -11.14 -5.33 -13.57
C VAL A 74 -9.67 -5.56 -13.24
N PHE A 75 -9.02 -6.50 -13.91
CA PHE A 75 -7.59 -6.76 -13.74
C PHE A 75 -6.73 -5.57 -14.16
N ILE A 76 -6.95 -5.04 -15.37
CA ILE A 76 -6.22 -3.87 -15.87
C ILE A 76 -6.49 -2.65 -14.97
N GLY A 77 -7.74 -2.39 -14.63
CA GLY A 77 -8.12 -1.28 -13.74
C GLY A 77 -7.49 -1.40 -12.35
N GLY A 78 -7.54 -2.58 -11.74
CA GLY A 78 -6.89 -2.85 -10.46
C GLY A 78 -5.37 -2.71 -10.52
N THR A 79 -4.75 -3.14 -11.61
CA THR A 79 -3.30 -3.02 -11.81
C THR A 79 -2.86 -1.56 -11.99
N ILE A 80 -3.58 -0.78 -12.78
CA ILE A 80 -3.33 0.66 -12.97
C ILE A 80 -3.55 1.40 -11.64
N ALA A 81 -4.65 1.11 -10.94
CA ALA A 81 -4.93 1.73 -9.64
C ALA A 81 -3.84 1.39 -8.60
N PHE A 82 -3.39 0.13 -8.56
CA PHE A 82 -2.26 -0.28 -7.73
C PHE A 82 -0.99 0.51 -8.05
N ALA A 83 -0.61 0.60 -9.33
CA ALA A 83 0.58 1.34 -9.76
C ALA A 83 0.48 2.82 -9.40
N ALA A 84 -0.69 3.44 -9.60
CA ALA A 84 -0.94 4.83 -9.22
C ALA A 84 -0.81 5.03 -7.70
N SER A 85 -1.45 4.17 -6.89
CA SER A 85 -1.33 4.24 -5.42
C SER A 85 0.09 4.01 -4.93
N LEU A 86 0.85 3.11 -5.56
CA LEU A 86 2.27 2.89 -5.24
C LEU A 86 3.11 4.15 -5.53
N LEU A 87 2.91 4.79 -6.69
CA LEU A 87 3.61 6.03 -7.02
C LEU A 87 3.26 7.16 -6.05
N THR A 88 1.97 7.29 -5.68
CA THR A 88 1.54 8.26 -4.66
C THR A 88 2.18 7.96 -3.31
N GLN A 89 2.26 6.69 -2.90
CA GLN A 89 2.91 6.30 -1.64
C GLN A 89 4.39 6.69 -1.64
N VAL A 90 5.11 6.39 -2.71
CA VAL A 90 6.54 6.75 -2.85
C VAL A 90 6.72 8.26 -2.81
N TYR A 91 5.87 9.00 -3.53
CA TYR A 91 5.88 10.47 -3.53
C TYR A 91 5.65 11.05 -2.13
N LEU A 92 4.63 10.58 -1.41
CA LEU A 92 4.34 11.05 -0.05
C LEU A 92 5.48 10.70 0.91
N HIS A 93 6.06 9.50 0.83
CA HIS A 93 7.21 9.12 1.64
C HIS A 93 8.43 10.02 1.37
N MET A 94 8.81 10.22 0.10
CA MET A 94 9.94 11.07 -0.25
C MET A 94 9.75 12.52 0.20
N ARG A 95 8.50 12.99 0.26
CA ARG A 95 8.20 14.38 0.60
C ARG A 95 8.05 14.61 2.10
N PHE A 96 7.42 13.69 2.82
CA PHE A 96 7.01 13.90 4.22
C PHE A 96 7.74 13.04 5.24
N VAL A 97 8.55 12.07 4.82
CA VAL A 97 9.28 11.20 5.73
C VAL A 97 10.77 11.47 5.58
N THR A 98 11.41 11.85 6.67
CA THR A 98 12.85 12.15 6.70
C THR A 98 13.53 11.49 7.89
N THR A 99 14.85 11.40 7.88
CA THR A 99 15.64 10.93 9.02
C THR A 99 16.55 12.06 9.47
N ALA A 100 16.59 12.33 10.79
CA ALA A 100 17.48 13.31 11.37
C ALA A 100 18.63 12.62 12.11
N PRO A 101 19.85 13.20 12.09
CA PRO A 101 20.95 12.68 12.87
C PRO A 101 20.63 12.75 14.37
N GLY A 102 20.79 11.64 15.09
CA GLY A 102 20.59 11.56 16.53
C GLY A 102 19.18 11.15 16.98
N ILE A 103 18.23 10.94 16.07
CA ILE A 103 16.92 10.36 16.39
C ILE A 103 16.82 8.94 15.82
N GLU A 104 16.43 7.99 16.67
CA GLU A 104 16.13 6.63 16.25
C GLU A 104 14.76 6.59 15.57
N GLY A 105 14.77 6.61 14.24
CA GLY A 105 13.58 6.38 13.42
C GLY A 105 13.22 7.55 12.48
N PRO A 106 12.22 7.33 11.62
CA PRO A 106 11.78 8.33 10.67
C PRO A 106 10.90 9.38 11.34
N LEU A 107 11.12 10.63 10.95
CA LEU A 107 10.35 11.80 11.34
C LEU A 107 9.30 12.09 10.28
N LEU A 108 8.08 12.38 10.75
CA LEU A 108 6.99 12.79 9.89
C LEU A 108 6.86 14.31 9.88
N LEU A 109 6.83 14.88 8.68
CA LEU A 109 6.72 16.32 8.45
C LEU A 109 5.25 16.72 8.22
N GLY A 110 4.90 17.92 8.67
CA GLY A 110 3.60 18.53 8.41
C GLY A 110 3.64 19.54 7.25
N CYS A 111 2.50 20.19 7.02
CA CYS A 111 2.36 21.27 6.03
C CYS A 111 1.97 22.61 6.63
N GLU A 112 1.50 22.64 7.87
CA GLU A 112 1.03 23.86 8.51
C GLU A 112 1.96 24.20 9.67
N TRP A 113 2.61 25.37 9.59
CA TRP A 113 3.48 25.85 10.66
C TRP A 113 2.67 26.39 11.84
N LYS A 114 3.22 26.21 13.05
CA LYS A 114 2.71 26.88 14.24
C LYS A 114 2.89 28.39 14.13
N ARG A 115 2.05 29.13 14.87
CA ARG A 115 2.05 30.60 14.90
C ARG A 115 3.42 31.18 15.24
N ASP A 116 4.14 30.56 16.16
CA ASP A 116 5.45 31.03 16.63
C ASP A 116 6.50 30.98 15.51
N ILE A 117 6.45 29.95 14.68
CA ILE A 117 7.32 29.82 13.49
C ILE A 117 6.91 30.81 12.40
N LEU A 118 5.61 31.04 12.20
CA LEU A 118 5.13 32.06 11.27
C LEU A 118 5.60 33.47 11.66
N LEU A 119 5.67 33.78 12.96
CA LEU A 119 6.22 35.05 13.44
C LEU A 119 7.73 35.16 13.17
N LEU A 120 8.47 34.06 13.21
CA LEU A 120 9.89 34.02 12.86
C LEU A 120 10.10 34.18 11.35
N ALA A 121 9.27 33.52 10.53
CA ALA A 121 9.32 33.57 9.07
C ALA A 121 8.98 34.95 8.48
N ASN A 122 8.13 35.73 9.15
CA ASN A 122 7.73 37.07 8.69
C ASN A 122 8.73 38.18 9.06
N ARG A 123 9.84 37.86 9.72
CA ARG A 123 10.84 38.89 10.05
C ARG A 123 11.61 39.31 8.78
N PRO A 124 11.99 40.59 8.65
CA PRO A 124 12.71 41.07 7.47
C PRO A 124 14.12 40.46 7.31
N ASP A 125 14.68 39.90 8.38
CA ASP A 125 15.93 39.16 8.45
C ASP A 125 15.72 37.63 8.37
N ALA A 126 14.51 37.16 8.12
CA ALA A 126 14.22 35.73 8.02
C ALA A 126 15.00 35.12 6.85
N HIS A 127 15.58 33.95 7.12
CA HIS A 127 16.27 33.16 6.12
C HIS A 127 15.35 32.90 4.92
N GLU A 128 15.86 32.95 3.69
CA GLU A 128 15.07 32.70 2.46
C GLU A 128 14.37 31.32 2.48
N ALA A 129 14.91 30.38 3.26
CA ALA A 129 14.34 29.07 3.55
C ALA A 129 12.97 29.10 4.25
N LEU A 130 12.60 30.24 4.86
CA LEU A 130 11.36 30.44 5.62
C LEU A 130 10.24 31.09 4.79
N ASP A 131 10.30 31.03 3.46
CA ASP A 131 9.24 31.59 2.61
C ASP A 131 7.86 30.97 2.93
N PRO A 132 6.87 31.76 3.40
CA PRO A 132 5.52 31.28 3.67
C PRO A 132 4.81 30.67 2.45
N ARG A 133 5.27 30.94 1.23
CA ARG A 133 4.68 30.34 0.01
C ARG A 133 5.07 28.88 -0.17
N HIS A 134 6.14 28.43 0.48
CA HIS A 134 6.71 27.09 0.35
C HIS A 134 6.54 26.25 1.62
N GLN A 135 5.50 26.48 2.43
CA GLN A 135 5.30 25.84 3.74
C GLN A 135 5.23 24.30 3.74
N CYS A 136 4.87 23.67 2.62
CA CYS A 136 4.54 22.25 2.58
C CYS A 136 5.44 21.47 1.62
N PRO A 137 6.32 20.60 2.14
CA PRO A 137 7.08 20.61 3.40
C PRO A 137 8.22 21.65 3.46
N GLY A 138 8.41 22.46 2.41
CA GLY A 138 9.43 23.52 2.37
C GLY A 138 10.87 23.07 2.57
N ASP A 139 11.76 24.02 2.86
CA ASP A 139 13.09 23.73 3.40
C ASP A 139 12.99 23.61 4.93
N TYR A 140 12.75 22.39 5.39
CA TYR A 140 12.53 22.06 6.78
C TYR A 140 13.83 21.80 7.56
N ARG A 141 14.99 21.74 6.89
CA ARG A 141 16.25 21.33 7.53
C ARG A 141 16.68 22.31 8.61
N TYR A 142 16.65 23.59 8.27
CA TYR A 142 16.97 24.67 9.21
C TYR A 142 16.01 24.67 10.40
N LEU A 143 14.71 24.51 10.15
CA LEU A 143 13.68 24.46 11.20
C LEU A 143 13.86 23.26 12.14
N LEU A 144 14.18 22.08 11.60
CA LEU A 144 14.47 20.90 12.41
C LEU A 144 15.74 21.10 13.26
N GLU A 145 16.78 21.70 12.71
CA GLU A 145 18.02 21.96 13.45
C GLU A 145 17.79 22.89 14.66
N ILE A 146 17.10 24.01 14.46
CA ILE A 146 16.83 24.97 15.55
C ILE A 146 15.83 24.46 16.58
N SER A 147 14.99 23.48 16.23
CA SER A 147 13.99 22.90 17.13
C SER A 147 14.49 21.66 17.88
N GLY A 148 15.76 21.27 17.69
CA GLY A 148 16.27 20.03 18.28
C GLY A 148 15.64 18.77 17.68
N ASN A 149 15.28 18.82 16.40
CA ASN A 149 14.67 17.76 15.61
C ASN A 149 13.29 17.29 16.11
N ASP A 150 12.52 18.15 16.80
CA ASP A 150 11.15 17.86 17.21
C ASP A 150 10.12 18.47 16.23
N PRO A 151 9.48 17.65 15.36
CA PRO A 151 8.50 18.13 14.39
C PRO A 151 7.29 18.80 15.04
N SER A 152 6.94 18.39 16.27
CA SER A 152 5.77 18.90 16.98
C SER A 152 5.93 20.37 17.38
N THR A 153 7.15 20.90 17.40
CA THR A 153 7.42 22.32 17.67
C THR A 153 7.26 23.20 16.43
N ILE A 154 7.43 22.63 15.24
CA ILE A 154 7.38 23.36 13.97
C ILE A 154 5.97 23.33 13.39
N TRP A 155 5.39 22.13 13.27
CA TRP A 155 4.11 21.93 12.60
C TRP A 155 2.96 21.76 13.58
N THR A 156 1.74 22.07 13.12
CA THR A 156 0.52 21.79 13.88
C THR A 156 0.31 20.29 13.96
N ALA A 157 -0.15 19.80 15.12
CA ALA A 157 -0.47 18.37 15.32
C ALA A 157 -1.48 17.88 14.28
N ALA A 158 -2.51 18.70 13.98
CA ALA A 158 -3.49 18.39 12.96
C ALA A 158 -2.88 18.17 11.57
N SER A 159 -1.86 18.95 11.17
CA SER A 159 -1.20 18.75 9.88
C SER A 159 -0.39 17.45 9.83
N ILE A 160 0.30 17.11 10.92
CA ILE A 160 1.05 15.85 11.04
C ILE A 160 0.06 14.67 10.99
N ASP A 161 -1.04 14.74 11.74
CA ASP A 161 -2.08 13.71 11.76
C ASP A 161 -2.72 13.52 10.38
N ASN A 162 -2.98 14.61 9.65
CA ASN A 162 -3.51 14.55 8.30
C ASN A 162 -2.55 13.86 7.32
N ILE A 163 -1.25 14.18 7.37
CA ILE A 163 -0.25 13.53 6.52
C ILE A 163 -0.11 12.04 6.90
N ALA A 164 -0.11 11.71 8.19
CA ALA A 164 -0.10 10.33 8.67
C ALA A 164 -1.32 9.55 8.15
N ALA A 165 -2.52 10.16 8.21
CA ALA A 165 -3.75 9.58 7.69
C ALA A 165 -3.70 9.38 6.17
N MET A 166 -3.14 10.34 5.42
CA MET A 166 -2.96 10.21 3.97
C MET A 166 -2.04 9.04 3.63
N LEU A 167 -0.87 8.94 4.28
CA LEU A 167 0.08 7.83 4.11
C LEU A 167 -0.54 6.48 4.44
N ALA A 168 -1.33 6.39 5.52
CA ALA A 168 -2.02 5.17 5.90
C ALA A 168 -3.13 4.80 4.90
N LEU A 169 -3.88 5.79 4.40
CA LEU A 169 -4.94 5.58 3.42
C LEU A 169 -4.37 5.09 2.09
N THR A 170 -3.31 5.72 1.58
CA THR A 170 -2.67 5.32 0.33
C THR A 170 -2.04 3.93 0.45
N TRP A 171 -1.48 3.59 1.61
CA TRP A 171 -1.02 2.25 1.93
C TRP A 171 -2.15 1.21 1.84
N ILE A 172 -3.28 1.45 2.50
CA ILE A 172 -4.43 0.53 2.47
C ILE A 172 -4.95 0.38 1.04
N LEU A 173 -5.12 1.48 0.31
CA LEU A 173 -5.59 1.46 -1.09
C LEU A 173 -4.66 0.63 -1.98
N MET A 174 -3.35 0.75 -1.80
CA MET A 174 -2.36 -0.06 -2.52
C MET A 174 -2.62 -1.56 -2.29
N PHE A 175 -2.78 -2.00 -1.05
CA PHE A 175 -3.04 -3.43 -0.76
C PHE A 175 -4.43 -3.90 -1.24
N VAL A 176 -5.44 -3.04 -1.23
CA VAL A 176 -6.76 -3.34 -1.78
C VAL A 176 -6.68 -3.55 -3.29
N PHE A 177 -6.05 -2.63 -4.04
CA PHE A 177 -5.92 -2.76 -5.48
C PHE A 177 -5.04 -3.93 -5.89
N PHE A 178 -3.99 -4.22 -5.11
CA PHE A 178 -3.20 -5.43 -5.27
C PHE A 178 -4.05 -6.69 -5.11
N ALA A 179 -4.88 -6.78 -4.07
CA ALA A 179 -5.80 -7.89 -3.85
C ALA A 179 -6.82 -8.04 -5.00
N VAL A 180 -7.31 -6.93 -5.56
CA VAL A 180 -8.18 -6.95 -6.75
C VAL A 180 -7.47 -7.52 -7.97
N ALA A 181 -6.24 -7.07 -8.25
CA ALA A 181 -5.45 -7.55 -9.39
C ALA A 181 -5.13 -9.04 -9.25
N VAL A 182 -4.65 -9.49 -8.09
CA VAL A 182 -4.33 -10.89 -7.82
C VAL A 182 -5.60 -11.75 -7.85
N GLY A 183 -6.65 -11.34 -7.15
CA GLY A 183 -7.92 -12.08 -7.10
C GLY A 183 -8.54 -12.25 -8.49
N SER A 184 -8.55 -11.19 -9.29
CA SER A 184 -9.08 -11.26 -10.65
C SER A 184 -8.26 -12.17 -11.57
N PHE A 185 -6.93 -12.13 -11.47
CA PHE A 185 -6.04 -13.04 -12.18
C PHE A 185 -6.28 -14.51 -11.81
N VAL A 186 -6.44 -14.80 -10.51
CA VAL A 186 -6.68 -16.16 -10.02
C VAL A 186 -8.01 -16.71 -10.51
N VAL A 187 -9.09 -15.93 -10.38
CA VAL A 187 -10.43 -16.33 -10.87
C VAL A 187 -10.42 -16.58 -12.38
N PHE A 188 -9.73 -15.73 -13.15
CA PHE A 188 -9.61 -15.89 -14.59
C PHE A 188 -8.91 -17.20 -14.98
N ASN A 189 -7.82 -17.54 -14.30
CA ASN A 189 -7.07 -18.77 -14.55
C ASN A 189 -7.81 -20.04 -14.08
N ALA A 190 -8.55 -19.96 -12.97
CA ALA A 190 -9.38 -21.06 -12.49
C ALA A 190 -10.45 -21.44 -13.52
N GLY A 191 -11.11 -20.45 -14.14
CA GLY A 191 -12.13 -20.68 -15.17
C GLY A 191 -11.62 -21.30 -16.48
N ARG A 192 -10.31 -21.21 -16.77
CA ARG A 192 -9.70 -21.83 -17.96
C ARG A 192 -9.39 -23.32 -17.79
N LYS A 193 -8.97 -23.74 -16.59
CA LYS A 193 -8.61 -25.16 -16.33
C LYS A 193 -9.82 -26.09 -16.37
N GLY A 194 -11.01 -25.61 -16.01
CA GLY A 194 -12.26 -26.39 -16.09
C GLY A 194 -12.77 -26.68 -17.51
N LYS A 195 -12.16 -26.09 -18.55
CA LYS A 195 -12.55 -26.30 -19.96
C LYS A 195 -11.58 -27.18 -20.75
N ALA A 196 -10.59 -27.79 -20.10
CA ALA A 196 -9.72 -28.78 -20.75
C ALA A 196 -10.59 -29.95 -21.24
N LYS A 197 -10.73 -30.05 -22.56
CA LYS A 197 -11.56 -30.98 -23.32
C LYS A 197 -11.33 -32.43 -22.82
N PRO A 198 -12.39 -33.22 -22.52
CA PRO A 198 -12.20 -34.63 -22.26
C PRO A 198 -11.54 -35.26 -23.48
N ALA A 199 -10.46 -36.01 -23.27
CA ALA A 199 -9.79 -36.76 -24.31
C ALA A 199 -10.85 -37.58 -25.05
N ALA A 200 -10.89 -37.43 -26.38
CA ALA A 200 -11.81 -38.20 -27.21
C ALA A 200 -11.61 -39.70 -26.89
N PRO A 201 -12.69 -40.46 -26.64
CA PRO A 201 -12.54 -41.89 -26.37
C PRO A 201 -11.83 -42.53 -27.55
N ALA A 202 -10.73 -43.24 -27.27
CA ALA A 202 -9.96 -43.97 -28.25
C ALA A 202 -10.93 -44.90 -29.01
N SER A 203 -11.12 -44.63 -30.29
CA SER A 203 -11.87 -45.51 -31.18
C SER A 203 -11.16 -46.86 -31.21
N HIS A 204 -11.74 -47.87 -30.57
CA HIS A 204 -11.35 -49.26 -30.73
C HIS A 204 -11.55 -49.65 -32.20
N SER A 205 -10.46 -49.69 -32.96
CA SER A 205 -10.42 -50.38 -34.24
C SER A 205 -10.42 -51.89 -33.97
N SER A 206 -11.53 -52.54 -34.26
CA SER A 206 -11.64 -54.01 -34.27
C SER A 206 -10.89 -54.54 -35.50
N PRO A 207 -9.97 -55.51 -35.36
CA PRO A 207 -9.40 -56.21 -36.50
C PRO A 207 -10.37 -57.32 -36.96
N GLU A 208 -10.72 -57.29 -38.25
CA GLU A 208 -11.26 -58.44 -38.99
C GLU A 208 -10.10 -59.32 -39.51
#